data_AF-A0A6V7W9E9-F1
#
_entry.id   AF-A0A6V7W9E9-F1
#
_cell.length_a   1.000
_cell.length_b   1.000
_cell.length_c   1.000
_cell.angle_alpha   90.00
_cell.angle_beta   90.00
_cell.angle_gamma   90.00
#
_symmetry.space_group_name_H-M   'P 1'
#
loop_
_entity.id
_entity.type
_entity.pdbx_description
1 polymer ?
#
loop_
_entity_poly.entity_id
_entity_poly.type
_entity_poly.pdbx_seq_one_letter_code
_entity_poly.pdbx_strand_id
1 'polypeptide(L)'
;MLLQLWGMHFRQEMNFILNLEIFLKTGLGLYKGENIEFRGAAFTVGGDANIDGLVTFANILSIFNPKLEGISHGMGNVDSLPSNQFNVAESGAETDGMPEQAKKLIERLKEYYTKEQLKEKWIMLFITVGTEEFCAKCDPPNIEALRHSIQTLRRSLPKLFVVLVGPIHVARSSELTLNLLKPRCPCLSRITDSQLANLQQIWRKALTQLEAEFYEKNNKYPTFSLLALSKLKIGIDNRQPLEQLFLSEFPLLNSLGHTYAAKWLWNRLIAGPRYNLSSRHQVSIAEESYFCPSLGCPFFRTLSNMRRCVVRTRAEFEKRLKSEQFEQKEELKGRRKQIKENLILFILIPIILSFLSVISFGTIFFLQGLKSTKGRFEIVPGV
;
A
#
# COMPACT_ATOMS: atom_id res chain seq x y z
N MET A 1 9.58 -15.21 13.52
CA MET A 1 9.21 -16.64 13.63
C MET A 1 7.81 -16.88 14.23
N LEU A 2 7.42 -16.17 15.29
CA LEU A 2 6.09 -16.29 15.92
C LEU A 2 4.89 -15.82 15.05
N LEU A 3 5.07 -15.11 13.94
CA LEU A 3 3.93 -14.68 13.08
C LEU A 3 3.53 -15.73 12.03
N GLN A 4 4.48 -16.53 11.54
CA GLN A 4 4.22 -17.60 10.56
C GLN A 4 3.68 -18.89 11.24
N LEU A 5 4.06 -19.14 12.49
CA LEU A 5 3.59 -20.31 13.27
C LEU A 5 2.06 -20.30 13.54
N TRP A 6 1.37 -19.20 13.30
CA TRP A 6 -0.06 -19.04 13.61
C TRP A 6 -0.99 -19.09 12.37
N GLY A 7 -0.48 -19.51 11.21
CA GLY A 7 -1.32 -19.72 10.02
C GLY A 7 -2.06 -18.48 9.52
N MET A 8 -1.57 -17.28 9.84
CA MET A 8 -2.20 -16.02 9.45
C MET A 8 -1.74 -15.63 8.04
N HIS A 9 -2.61 -15.80 7.04
CA HIS A 9 -2.35 -15.31 5.69
C HIS A 9 -2.74 -13.84 5.54
N PHE A 10 -1.74 -12.96 5.41
CA PHE A 10 -1.93 -11.64 4.83
C PHE A 10 -2.19 -11.81 3.33
N ARG A 11 -3.38 -11.45 2.85
CA ARG A 11 -3.79 -11.70 1.45
C ARG A 11 -3.49 -10.52 0.52
N GLN A 12 -2.95 -9.42 1.04
CA GLN A 12 -2.50 -8.33 0.20
C GLN A 12 -1.08 -8.61 -0.28
N GLU A 13 -0.97 -9.17 -1.48
CA GLU A 13 0.32 -9.33 -2.15
C GLU A 13 0.79 -7.95 -2.63
N MET A 14 1.75 -7.36 -1.92
CA MET A 14 2.55 -6.23 -2.40
C MET A 14 3.88 -6.79 -2.86
N ASN A 15 4.16 -6.66 -4.16
CA ASN A 15 5.37 -7.20 -4.76
C ASN A 15 6.55 -6.23 -4.63
N PHE A 16 6.26 -4.93 -4.61
CA PHE A 16 7.26 -3.88 -4.44
C PHE A 16 6.99 -3.01 -3.24
N ILE A 17 8.07 -2.55 -2.63
CA ILE A 17 8.08 -1.42 -1.74
C ILE A 17 8.98 -0.32 -2.33
N LEU A 18 8.41 0.86 -2.55
CA LEU A 18 9.11 2.01 -3.14
C LEU A 18 8.94 3.22 -2.21
N ASN A 19 9.84 4.18 -2.32
CA ASN A 19 9.83 5.37 -1.47
C ASN A 19 10.15 6.64 -2.27
N LEU A 20 9.30 7.64 -2.11
CA LEU A 20 9.52 9.05 -2.46
C LEU A 20 9.55 9.81 -1.14
N GLU A 21 10.65 10.47 -0.83
CA GLU A 21 10.83 10.95 0.54
C GLU A 21 11.73 12.17 0.63
N ILE A 22 11.59 12.83 1.78
CA ILE A 22 12.14 14.13 2.13
C ILE A 22 12.85 13.99 3.47
N PHE A 23 14.16 14.25 3.44
CA PHE A 23 15.11 14.59 4.51
C PHE A 23 15.28 13.62 5.71
N LEU A 24 14.22 13.09 6.31
CA LEU A 24 14.27 12.52 7.67
C LEU A 24 14.43 11.02 7.77
N LYS A 25 14.35 10.31 6.65
CA LYS A 25 14.14 8.86 6.65
C LYS A 25 14.95 8.19 5.55
N THR A 26 15.86 8.93 4.90
CA THR A 26 17.00 8.39 4.15
C THR A 26 18.02 7.68 5.05
N GLY A 27 17.86 7.76 6.38
CA GLY A 27 18.81 7.23 7.38
C GLY A 27 19.96 8.18 7.67
N LEU A 28 19.89 9.43 7.22
CA LEU A 28 20.90 10.45 7.48
C LEU A 28 21.15 10.63 8.98
N GLY A 29 22.42 10.60 9.37
CA GLY A 29 22.88 10.82 10.74
C GLY A 29 22.77 9.62 11.68
N LEU A 30 22.41 8.42 11.19
CA LEU A 30 22.49 7.19 11.98
C LEU A 30 23.92 6.86 12.44
N TYR A 31 24.93 7.41 11.78
CA TYR A 31 26.32 7.43 12.24
C TYR A 31 26.72 8.88 12.57
N LYS A 32 27.29 9.10 13.76
CA LYS A 32 27.59 10.43 14.28
C LYS A 32 28.81 11.02 13.53
N GLY A 33 28.63 12.16 12.87
CA GLY A 33 29.72 12.93 12.26
C GLY A 33 29.85 12.85 10.73
N GLU A 34 28.98 12.09 10.05
CA GLU A 34 29.01 11.96 8.58
C GLU A 34 27.64 12.29 7.96
N ASN A 35 27.63 13.10 6.89
CA ASN A 35 26.44 13.42 6.09
C ASN A 35 26.15 12.29 5.07
N ILE A 36 26.03 11.06 5.58
CA ILE A 36 25.77 9.87 4.76
C ILE A 36 24.34 9.39 4.98
N GLU A 37 23.63 9.15 3.88
CA GLU A 37 22.26 8.65 3.87
C GLU A 37 22.26 7.12 3.95
N PHE A 38 21.87 6.56 5.09
CA PHE A 38 21.74 5.12 5.29
C PHE A 38 20.38 4.58 4.80
N ARG A 39 20.28 4.42 3.48
CA ARG A 39 19.04 4.01 2.79
C ARG A 39 18.51 2.67 3.29
N GLY A 40 19.38 1.74 3.67
CA GLY A 40 19.00 0.46 4.25
C GLY A 40 18.43 0.52 5.67
N ALA A 41 18.46 1.68 6.31
CA ALA A 41 17.88 1.93 7.62
C ALA A 41 16.62 2.82 7.58
N ALA A 42 16.17 3.19 6.39
CA ALA A 42 14.93 3.93 6.19
C ALA A 42 13.73 3.18 6.78
N PHE A 43 12.93 3.81 7.64
CA PHE A 43 11.86 3.08 8.35
C PHE A 43 10.75 2.55 7.42
N THR A 44 10.63 3.09 6.21
CA THR A 44 9.68 2.63 5.19
C THR A 44 10.25 1.44 4.42
N VAL A 45 11.42 1.59 3.80
CA VAL A 45 11.93 0.64 2.78
C VAL A 45 13.25 -0.03 3.09
N GLY A 46 13.93 0.33 4.19
CA GLY A 46 15.24 -0.19 4.53
C GLY A 46 15.24 -1.69 4.87
N GLY A 47 16.28 -2.41 4.49
CA GLY A 47 16.43 -3.85 4.73
C GLY A 47 17.77 -4.31 5.29
N ASP A 48 18.61 -3.41 5.80
CA ASP A 48 19.95 -3.79 6.31
C ASP A 48 19.94 -4.53 7.66
N ALA A 49 18.79 -4.52 8.33
CA ALA A 49 18.56 -5.30 9.54
C ALA A 49 17.30 -6.15 9.41
N ASN A 50 16.97 -6.90 10.45
CA ASN A 50 15.72 -7.65 10.58
C ASN A 50 14.83 -7.04 11.68
N ILE A 51 13.70 -7.68 11.98
CA ILE A 51 12.78 -7.22 13.03
C ILE A 51 13.34 -7.31 14.46
N ASP A 52 14.46 -8.00 14.66
CA ASP A 52 15.14 -8.15 15.95
C ASP A 52 16.22 -7.08 16.17
N GLY A 53 16.66 -6.42 15.09
CA GLY A 53 17.59 -5.29 15.11
C GLY A 53 16.87 -3.96 14.85
N LEU A 54 17.17 -3.33 13.72
CA LEU A 54 16.48 -2.11 13.28
C LEU A 54 15.20 -2.48 12.53
N VAL A 55 14.06 -2.14 13.14
CA VAL A 55 12.76 -2.45 12.55
C VAL A 55 12.43 -1.42 11.46
N THR A 56 12.12 -1.92 10.27
CA THR A 56 11.57 -1.14 9.16
C THR A 56 10.24 -1.77 8.72
N PHE A 57 9.43 -1.00 7.99
CA PHE A 57 8.19 -1.50 7.43
C PHE A 57 8.46 -2.62 6.40
N ALA A 58 9.49 -2.48 5.57
CA ALA A 58 9.94 -3.53 4.65
C ALA A 58 10.27 -4.85 5.39
N ASN A 59 10.99 -4.77 6.52
CA ASN A 59 11.34 -5.93 7.33
C ASN A 59 10.12 -6.63 7.93
N ILE A 60 9.08 -5.88 8.32
CA ILE A 60 7.84 -6.48 8.81
C ILE A 60 7.08 -7.11 7.64
N LEU A 61 6.97 -6.42 6.50
CA LEU A 61 6.25 -6.92 5.34
C LEU A 61 6.91 -8.18 4.73
N SER A 62 8.24 -8.27 4.75
CA SER A 62 8.99 -9.41 4.20
C SER A 62 8.72 -10.72 4.95
N ILE A 63 8.27 -10.67 6.20
CA ILE A 63 7.80 -11.85 6.96
C ILE A 63 6.58 -12.49 6.28
N PHE A 64 5.70 -11.66 5.71
CA PHE A 64 4.48 -12.08 5.03
C PHE A 64 4.72 -12.31 3.54
N ASN A 65 5.65 -11.59 2.93
CA ASN A 65 6.08 -11.78 1.55
C ASN A 65 7.62 -11.82 1.43
N PRO A 66 8.24 -13.02 1.49
CA PRO A 66 9.69 -13.16 1.36
C PRO A 66 10.25 -12.76 -0.02
N LYS A 67 9.38 -12.60 -1.04
CA LYS A 67 9.77 -12.20 -2.41
C LYS A 67 9.57 -10.69 -2.64
N LEU A 68 9.59 -9.89 -1.58
CA LEU A 68 9.44 -8.44 -1.68
C LEU A 68 10.65 -7.83 -2.43
N GLU A 69 10.37 -7.06 -3.48
CA GLU A 69 11.37 -6.38 -4.29
C GLU A 69 11.41 -4.86 -3.97
N GLY A 70 12.51 -4.19 -4.31
CA GLY A 70 12.68 -2.73 -4.09
C GLY A 70 13.14 -2.32 -2.69
N ILE A 71 13.45 -3.30 -1.82
CA ILE A 71 14.04 -3.06 -0.51
C ILE A 71 15.36 -2.30 -0.67
N SER A 72 15.54 -1.25 0.15
CA SER A 72 16.75 -0.44 0.14
C SER A 72 17.83 -1.07 1.00
N HIS A 73 19.07 -1.01 0.55
CA HIS A 73 20.24 -1.54 1.24
C HIS A 73 21.43 -0.60 1.14
N GLY A 74 22.25 -0.59 2.19
CA GLY A 74 23.47 0.18 2.27
C GLY A 74 23.24 1.68 2.40
N MET A 75 24.23 2.41 1.94
CA MET A 75 24.34 3.86 2.09
C MET A 75 24.57 4.53 0.74
N GLY A 76 24.10 5.76 0.60
CA GLY A 76 24.31 6.57 -0.60
C GLY A 76 23.12 7.46 -0.95
N ASN A 77 23.37 8.37 -1.89
CA ASN A 77 22.34 9.19 -2.51
C ASN A 77 21.62 8.46 -3.63
N VAL A 78 20.57 9.08 -4.19
CA VAL A 78 19.72 8.49 -5.23
C VAL A 78 20.52 8.00 -6.44
N ASP A 79 21.59 8.70 -6.82
CA ASP A 79 22.37 8.39 -8.02
C ASP A 79 23.38 7.26 -7.78
N SER A 80 23.79 7.05 -6.53
CA SER A 80 24.70 5.97 -6.12
C SER A 80 24.03 4.64 -5.82
N LEU A 81 22.69 4.62 -5.70
CA LEU A 81 21.97 3.39 -5.37
C LEU A 81 21.97 2.38 -6.54
N PRO A 82 22.00 1.06 -6.26
CA PRO A 82 21.82 0.03 -7.27
C PRO A 82 20.47 0.14 -8.01
N SER A 83 20.45 -0.13 -9.32
CA SER A 83 19.27 0.08 -10.19
C SER A 83 18.00 -0.67 -9.77
N ASN A 84 18.15 -1.77 -9.02
CA ASN A 84 17.05 -2.56 -8.46
C ASN A 84 16.47 -2.01 -7.15
N GLN A 85 17.05 -0.94 -6.60
CA GLN A 85 16.53 -0.19 -5.46
C GLN A 85 15.87 1.11 -5.93
N PHE A 86 14.65 1.35 -5.46
CA PHE A 86 13.77 2.41 -5.98
C PHE A 86 13.46 3.49 -4.94
N ASN A 87 14.35 3.66 -3.97
CA ASN A 87 14.29 4.78 -3.03
C ASN A 87 14.89 6.02 -3.69
N VAL A 88 14.04 6.80 -4.36
CA VAL A 88 14.44 8.01 -5.09
C VAL A 88 14.28 9.27 -4.24
N ALA A 89 14.21 9.10 -2.93
CA ALA A 89 14.07 10.18 -1.97
C ALA A 89 15.28 11.10 -1.93
N GLU A 90 15.06 12.39 -1.78
CA GLU A 90 16.10 13.41 -1.83
C GLU A 90 16.09 14.24 -0.55
N SER A 91 17.27 14.41 0.04
CA SER A 91 17.42 15.25 1.23
C SER A 91 17.12 16.71 0.92
N GLY A 92 16.33 17.35 1.80
CA GLY A 92 15.93 18.75 1.64
C GLY A 92 14.88 19.02 0.55
N ALA A 93 14.36 17.99 -0.12
CA ALA A 93 13.26 18.19 -1.05
C ALA A 93 11.99 18.65 -0.32
N GLU A 94 11.14 19.42 -0.99
CA GLU A 94 9.83 19.84 -0.50
C GLU A 94 8.73 19.25 -1.39
N THR A 95 7.46 19.47 -1.03
CA THR A 95 6.31 19.06 -1.85
C THR A 95 6.39 19.56 -3.29
N ASP A 96 7.05 20.70 -3.53
CA ASP A 96 7.34 21.27 -4.85
C ASP A 96 8.20 20.35 -5.74
N GLY A 97 9.13 19.59 -5.17
CA GLY A 97 10.03 18.68 -5.90
C GLY A 97 9.42 17.31 -6.21
N MET A 98 8.22 17.02 -5.69
CA MET A 98 7.57 15.72 -5.87
C MET A 98 7.32 15.30 -7.32
N PRO A 99 6.96 16.21 -8.25
CA PRO A 99 6.77 15.84 -9.65
C PRO A 99 8.04 15.29 -10.31
N GLU A 100 9.21 15.80 -9.93
CA GLU A 100 10.50 15.36 -10.46
C GLU A 100 10.88 13.98 -9.91
N GLN A 101 10.79 13.79 -8.59
CA GLN A 101 11.06 12.48 -7.99
C GLN A 101 10.10 11.41 -8.53
N ALA A 102 8.82 11.75 -8.77
CA ALA A 102 7.85 10.84 -9.37
C ALA A 102 8.26 10.40 -10.79
N LYS A 103 8.78 11.32 -11.62
CA LYS A 103 9.31 10.99 -12.95
C LYS A 103 10.53 10.09 -12.85
N LYS A 104 11.50 10.44 -11.99
CA LYS A 104 12.72 9.65 -11.75
C LYS A 104 12.40 8.21 -11.32
N LEU A 105 11.40 8.03 -10.45
CA LEU A 105 10.92 6.70 -10.05
C LEU A 105 10.37 5.91 -11.24
N ILE A 106 9.55 6.53 -12.08
CA ILE A 106 8.96 5.88 -13.25
C ILE A 106 10.03 5.47 -14.26
N GLU A 107 11.01 6.34 -14.50
CA GLU A 107 12.15 6.07 -15.39
C GLU A 107 12.92 4.85 -14.89
N ARG A 108 13.34 4.87 -13.62
CA ARG A 108 14.09 3.76 -13.01
C ARG A 108 13.33 2.44 -13.01
N LEU A 109 12.02 2.47 -12.75
CA LEU A 109 11.18 1.27 -12.85
C LEU A 109 11.11 0.71 -14.28
N LYS A 110 11.03 1.58 -15.30
CA LYS A 110 10.96 1.18 -16.70
C LYS A 110 12.30 0.72 -17.28
N GLU A 111 13.40 1.21 -16.72
CA GLU A 111 14.75 0.72 -17.05
C GLU A 111 14.95 -0.72 -16.56
N TYR A 112 14.42 -1.04 -15.38
CA TYR A 112 14.61 -2.36 -14.77
C TYR A 112 13.52 -3.38 -15.13
N TYR A 113 12.27 -2.94 -15.34
CA TYR A 113 11.13 -3.83 -15.62
C TYR A 113 10.42 -3.52 -16.94
N THR A 114 9.99 -4.57 -17.63
CA THR A 114 9.08 -4.44 -18.76
C THR A 114 7.67 -4.07 -18.32
N LYS A 115 6.89 -3.50 -19.25
CA LYS A 115 5.49 -3.15 -19.01
C LYS A 115 4.65 -4.37 -18.60
N GLU A 116 4.97 -5.53 -19.15
CA GLU A 116 4.31 -6.81 -18.89
C GLU A 116 4.58 -7.27 -17.45
N GLN A 117 5.83 -7.19 -17.00
CA GLN A 117 6.19 -7.52 -15.61
C GLN A 117 5.49 -6.59 -14.61
N LEU A 118 5.40 -5.29 -14.91
CA LEU A 118 4.74 -4.32 -14.03
C LEU A 118 3.22 -4.56 -13.91
N LYS A 119 2.55 -5.08 -14.94
CA LYS A 119 1.09 -5.39 -14.90
C LYS A 119 0.74 -6.45 -13.85
N GLU A 120 1.66 -7.37 -13.60
CA GLU A 120 1.44 -8.47 -12.67
C GLU A 120 1.65 -8.05 -11.22
N LYS A 121 2.49 -7.03 -10.98
CA LYS A 121 3.00 -6.67 -9.67
C LYS A 121 2.23 -5.52 -9.02
N TRP A 122 1.83 -5.70 -7.76
CA TRP A 122 1.33 -4.60 -6.92
C TRP A 122 2.48 -3.81 -6.32
N ILE A 123 2.43 -2.49 -6.50
CA ILE A 123 3.43 -1.57 -5.98
C ILE A 123 2.88 -0.85 -4.74
N MET A 124 3.56 -1.00 -3.61
CA MET A 124 3.35 -0.16 -2.44
C MET A 124 4.35 1.00 -2.48
N LEU A 125 3.83 2.23 -2.58
CA LEU A 125 4.64 3.44 -2.65
C LEU A 125 4.41 4.27 -1.40
N PHE A 126 5.48 4.47 -0.62
CA PHE A 126 5.49 5.47 0.43
C PHE A 126 5.85 6.82 -0.16
N ILE A 127 5.03 7.83 0.10
CA ILE A 127 5.36 9.23 -0.17
C ILE A 127 5.38 9.90 1.19
N THR A 128 6.50 10.48 1.61
CA THR A 128 6.54 11.14 2.91
C THR A 128 7.06 12.56 2.81
N VAL A 129 6.29 13.48 3.36
CA VAL A 129 6.41 14.91 3.07
C VAL A 129 6.11 15.77 4.29
N GLY A 130 6.51 17.04 4.22
CA GLY A 130 6.03 18.07 5.13
C GLY A 130 6.88 18.36 6.33
N THR A 131 7.86 17.51 6.66
CA THR A 131 8.73 17.87 7.78
C THR A 131 9.76 18.93 7.41
N GLU A 132 10.22 18.97 6.16
CA GLU A 132 11.09 20.05 5.69
C GLU A 132 10.32 21.37 5.69
N GLU A 133 9.11 21.39 5.11
CA GLU A 133 8.23 22.56 5.13
C GLU A 133 7.91 23.00 6.55
N PHE A 134 7.64 22.07 7.47
CA PHE A 134 7.44 22.40 8.89
C PHE A 134 8.70 23.02 9.50
N CYS A 135 9.85 22.38 9.33
CA CYS A 135 11.03 22.71 10.11
C CYS A 135 11.77 23.93 9.57
N ALA A 136 11.89 24.07 8.26
CA ALA A 136 12.58 25.18 7.62
C ALA A 136 11.70 26.43 7.47
N LYS A 137 10.42 26.27 7.07
CA LYS A 137 9.60 27.40 6.61
C LYS A 137 8.25 27.60 7.34
N CYS A 138 7.76 26.60 8.07
CA CYS A 138 6.39 26.52 8.59
C CYS A 138 5.32 26.66 7.50
N ASP A 139 5.58 26.16 6.30
CA ASP A 139 4.73 26.36 5.14
C ASP A 139 3.62 25.29 5.01
N PRO A 140 2.48 25.65 4.38
CA PRO A 140 1.48 24.68 3.94
C PRO A 140 2.03 23.77 2.83
N PRO A 141 1.41 22.59 2.58
CA PRO A 141 1.84 21.73 1.48
C PRO A 141 1.50 22.32 0.12
N ASN A 142 2.37 22.10 -0.87
CA ASN A 142 1.99 22.28 -2.27
C ASN A 142 1.15 21.07 -2.73
N ILE A 143 -0.18 21.22 -2.59
CA ILE A 143 -1.13 20.17 -2.98
C ILE A 143 -1.20 19.97 -4.48
N GLU A 144 -0.92 20.99 -5.30
CA GLU A 144 -0.93 20.83 -6.75
C GLU A 144 0.24 19.95 -7.21
N ALA A 145 1.43 20.18 -6.67
CA ALA A 145 2.59 19.35 -6.93
C ALA A 145 2.35 17.89 -6.50
N LEU A 146 1.79 17.66 -5.30
CA LEU A 146 1.41 16.33 -4.83
C LEU A 146 0.36 15.67 -5.73
N ARG A 147 -0.69 16.39 -6.10
CA ARG A 147 -1.75 15.92 -7.00
C ARG A 147 -1.16 15.50 -8.34
N HIS A 148 -0.36 16.37 -8.96
CA HIS A 148 0.27 16.11 -10.24
C HIS A 148 1.20 14.88 -10.19
N SER A 149 1.98 14.74 -9.12
CA SER A 149 2.87 13.59 -8.89
C SER A 149 2.10 12.27 -8.82
N ILE A 150 1.07 12.22 -7.96
CA ILE A 150 0.25 11.02 -7.77
C ILE A 150 -0.52 10.68 -9.04
N GLN A 151 -1.04 11.68 -9.78
CA GLN A 151 -1.68 11.46 -11.07
C GLN A 151 -0.71 10.88 -12.10
N THR A 152 0.53 11.37 -12.14
CA THR A 152 1.58 10.90 -13.04
C THR A 152 1.97 9.44 -12.76
N LEU A 153 2.15 9.10 -11.48
CA LEU A 153 2.41 7.73 -11.01
C LEU A 153 1.25 6.79 -11.35
N ARG A 154 0.01 7.20 -11.05
CA ARG A 154 -1.20 6.43 -11.34
C ARG A 154 -1.40 6.15 -12.83
N ARG A 155 -1.03 7.09 -13.71
CA ARG A 155 -1.10 6.90 -15.16
C ARG A 155 -0.03 5.95 -15.69
N SER A 156 1.12 5.90 -15.02
CA SER A 156 2.29 5.13 -15.46
C SER A 156 2.35 3.71 -14.90
N LEU A 157 1.78 3.49 -13.70
CA LEU A 157 1.85 2.23 -12.97
C LEU A 157 0.47 1.54 -12.92
N PRO A 158 0.38 0.24 -13.27
CA PRO A 158 -0.90 -0.44 -13.44
C PRO A 158 -1.61 -0.78 -12.12
N LYS A 159 -0.85 -1.14 -11.08
CA LYS A 159 -1.34 -1.53 -9.75
C LYS A 159 -0.54 -0.79 -8.68
N LEU A 160 -1.14 0.22 -8.08
CA LEU A 160 -0.43 1.14 -7.19
C LEU A 160 -1.23 1.43 -5.92
N PHE A 161 -0.60 1.18 -4.78
CA PHE A 161 -1.08 1.60 -3.47
C PHE A 161 -0.14 2.66 -2.90
N VAL A 162 -0.61 3.90 -2.81
CA VAL A 162 0.15 5.02 -2.27
C VAL A 162 -0.20 5.23 -0.80
N VAL A 163 0.81 5.24 0.06
CA VAL A 163 0.71 5.67 1.45
C VAL A 163 1.41 7.01 1.59
N LEU A 164 0.61 8.08 1.62
CA LEU A 164 1.08 9.45 1.80
C LEU A 164 1.17 9.76 3.30
N VAL A 165 2.37 9.99 3.81
CA VAL A 165 2.65 10.28 5.22
C VAL A 165 3.06 11.73 5.36
N GLY A 166 2.26 12.50 6.08
CA GLY A 166 2.52 13.90 6.39
C GLY A 166 3.61 14.11 7.45
N PRO A 167 3.74 15.36 7.92
CA PRO A 167 4.80 15.81 8.81
C PRO A 167 4.91 14.98 10.10
N ILE A 168 6.12 14.94 10.67
CA ILE A 168 6.38 14.27 11.95
C ILE A 168 5.74 15.06 13.12
N HIS A 169 4.99 14.35 13.95
CA HIS A 169 4.42 14.85 15.20
C HIS A 169 4.84 13.93 16.33
N VAL A 170 5.80 14.38 17.13
CA VAL A 170 6.27 13.64 18.29
C VAL A 170 5.69 14.28 19.54
N ALA A 171 5.02 13.49 20.38
CA ALA A 171 4.36 14.01 21.57
C ALA A 171 4.51 13.06 22.75
N ARG A 172 4.43 13.62 23.96
CA ARG A 172 4.37 12.81 25.19
C ARG A 172 2.98 12.23 25.36
N SER A 173 2.88 11.09 26.02
CA SER A 173 1.59 10.45 26.30
C SER A 173 0.69 11.32 27.20
N SER A 174 1.25 12.14 28.10
CA SER A 174 0.50 13.14 28.87
C SER A 174 0.07 14.37 28.07
N GLU A 175 0.81 14.72 27.02
CA GLU A 175 0.71 16.01 26.32
C GLU A 175 0.74 15.82 24.80
N LEU A 176 -0.35 15.27 24.27
CA LEU A 176 -0.47 14.93 22.85
C LEU A 176 -0.52 16.16 21.91
N THR A 177 -0.77 17.34 22.47
CA THR A 177 -0.86 18.62 21.75
C THR A 177 0.52 19.23 21.49
N LEU A 178 1.50 18.95 22.35
CA LEU A 178 2.84 19.52 22.25
C LEU A 178 3.69 18.69 21.27
N ASN A 179 4.21 19.34 20.22
CA ASN A 179 5.13 18.70 19.30
C ASN A 179 6.57 18.89 19.78
N LEU A 180 7.17 17.81 20.26
CA LEU A 180 8.54 17.75 20.77
C LEU A 180 9.61 17.99 19.69
N LEU A 181 9.22 18.00 18.42
CA LEU A 181 10.06 18.44 17.30
C LEU A 181 10.26 19.96 17.25
N LYS A 182 9.32 20.74 17.81
CA LYS A 182 9.29 22.20 17.74
C LYS A 182 10.62 22.88 18.11
N PRO A 183 11.28 22.58 19.25
CA PRO A 183 12.54 23.26 19.62
C PRO A 183 13.73 22.89 18.73
N ARG A 184 13.64 21.83 17.92
CA ARG A 184 14.74 21.34 17.05
C ARG A 184 14.67 21.91 15.63
N CYS A 185 13.68 22.75 15.35
CA CYS A 185 13.41 23.21 14.01
C CYS A 185 13.53 24.75 13.89
N PRO A 186 14.28 25.27 12.91
CA PRO A 186 14.51 26.70 12.73
C PRO A 186 13.25 27.56 12.73
N CYS A 187 12.21 27.13 12.00
CA CYS A 187 10.94 27.86 11.96
C CYS A 187 10.03 27.52 13.14
N LEU A 188 9.83 26.24 13.43
CA LEU A 188 8.88 25.83 14.48
C LEU A 188 9.22 26.40 15.85
N SER A 189 10.52 26.56 16.16
CA SER A 189 10.99 27.14 17.42
C SER A 189 10.54 28.60 17.64
N ARG A 190 10.22 29.32 16.55
CA ARG A 190 9.86 30.74 16.56
C ARG A 190 8.35 31.00 16.59
N ILE A 191 7.53 29.98 16.29
CA ILE A 191 6.07 30.13 16.24
C ILE A 191 5.40 29.73 17.57
N THR A 192 4.23 30.30 17.83
CA THR A 192 3.38 29.93 18.98
C THR A 192 2.75 28.55 18.79
N ASP A 193 2.29 27.93 19.89
CA ASP A 193 1.60 26.63 19.82
C ASP A 193 0.26 26.73 19.07
N SER A 194 -0.40 27.90 19.12
CA SER A 194 -1.60 28.17 18.33
C SER A 194 -1.30 28.19 16.82
N GLN A 195 -0.22 28.84 16.41
CA GLN A 195 0.22 28.85 15.01
C GLN A 195 0.61 27.45 14.53
N LEU A 196 1.31 26.67 15.38
CA LEU A 196 1.63 25.28 15.07
C LEU A 196 0.36 24.41 14.92
N ALA A 197 -0.61 24.57 15.82
CA ALA A 197 -1.88 23.85 15.74
C ALA A 197 -2.65 24.22 14.45
N ASN A 198 -2.65 25.50 14.07
CA ASN A 198 -3.24 25.95 12.81
C ASN A 198 -2.52 25.34 11.59
N LEU A 199 -1.19 25.35 11.56
CA LEU A 199 -0.40 24.72 10.49
C LEU A 199 -0.71 23.22 10.38
N GLN A 200 -0.77 22.51 11.50
CA GLN A 200 -1.16 21.09 11.53
C GLN A 200 -2.59 20.87 11.00
N GLN A 201 -3.52 21.78 11.29
CA GLN A 201 -4.88 21.72 10.78
C GLN A 201 -4.93 21.95 9.26
N ILE A 202 -4.14 22.88 8.74
CA ILE A 202 -4.02 23.14 7.29
C ILE A 202 -3.53 21.87 6.59
N TRP A 203 -2.42 21.29 7.06
CA TRP A 203 -1.87 20.05 6.51
C TRP A 203 -2.86 18.88 6.57
N ARG A 204 -3.54 18.70 7.71
CA ARG A 204 -4.58 17.68 7.86
C ARG A 204 -5.69 17.87 6.83
N LYS A 205 -6.24 19.08 6.72
CA LYS A 205 -7.32 19.38 5.77
C LYS A 205 -6.88 19.11 4.34
N ALA A 206 -5.70 19.59 3.98
CA ALA A 206 -5.14 19.49 2.63
C ALA A 206 -4.93 18.02 2.20
N LEU A 207 -4.30 17.21 3.05
CA LEU A 207 -4.05 15.79 2.75
C LEU A 207 -5.32 14.94 2.75
N THR A 208 -6.26 15.20 3.66
CA THR A 208 -7.57 14.51 3.66
C THR A 208 -8.41 14.87 2.45
N GLN A 209 -8.39 16.13 1.99
CA GLN A 209 -9.06 16.54 0.76
C GLN A 209 -8.46 15.85 -0.46
N LEU A 210 -7.13 15.76 -0.53
CA LEU A 210 -6.44 15.05 -1.61
C LEU A 210 -6.83 13.56 -1.64
N GLU A 211 -6.85 12.89 -0.49
CA GLU A 211 -7.30 11.49 -0.38
C GLU A 211 -8.74 11.31 -0.89
N ALA A 212 -9.65 12.18 -0.44
CA ALA A 212 -11.05 12.15 -0.86
C ALA A 212 -11.20 12.35 -2.37
N GLU A 213 -10.46 13.30 -2.96
CA GLU A 213 -10.48 13.58 -4.41
C GLU A 213 -10.14 12.32 -5.23
N PHE A 214 -9.10 11.60 -4.83
CA PHE A 214 -8.70 10.36 -5.50
C PHE A 214 -9.66 9.21 -5.21
N TYR A 215 -10.20 9.13 -3.99
CA TYR A 215 -11.17 8.11 -3.60
C TYR A 215 -12.47 8.21 -4.41
N GLU A 216 -13.03 9.41 -4.58
CA GLU A 216 -14.25 9.64 -5.36
C GLU A 216 -14.06 9.28 -6.85
N LYS A 217 -12.87 9.57 -7.39
CA LYS A 217 -12.48 9.17 -8.75
C LYS A 217 -12.18 7.68 -8.87
N ASN A 218 -12.00 6.97 -7.74
CA ASN A 218 -11.51 5.59 -7.70
C ASN A 218 -12.52 4.54 -8.17
N ASN A 219 -13.82 4.87 -8.23
CA ASN A 219 -14.83 3.96 -8.79
C ASN A 219 -14.53 3.56 -10.25
N LYS A 220 -13.67 4.31 -10.94
CA LYS A 220 -13.21 4.00 -12.30
C LYS A 220 -11.90 3.20 -12.36
N TYR A 221 -11.19 2.99 -11.24
CA TYR A 221 -9.83 2.44 -11.21
C TYR A 221 -9.60 1.49 -10.01
N PRO A 222 -10.01 0.22 -10.10
CA PRO A 222 -9.91 -0.72 -8.97
C PRO A 222 -8.46 -1.08 -8.57
N THR A 223 -7.48 -0.75 -9.41
CA THR A 223 -6.06 -1.06 -9.20
C THR A 223 -5.25 0.09 -8.61
N PHE A 224 -5.91 1.17 -8.18
CA PHE A 224 -5.28 2.30 -7.52
C PHE A 224 -5.90 2.54 -6.13
N SER A 225 -5.07 2.93 -5.16
CA SER A 225 -5.56 3.42 -3.88
C SER A 225 -4.58 4.43 -3.29
N LEU A 226 -5.11 5.50 -2.71
CA LEU A 226 -4.36 6.49 -1.95
C LEU A 226 -4.86 6.46 -0.51
N LEU A 227 -3.93 6.32 0.42
CA LEU A 227 -4.18 6.50 1.85
C LEU A 227 -3.35 7.68 2.34
N ALA A 228 -4.00 8.70 2.92
CA ALA A 228 -3.31 9.84 3.50
C ALA A 228 -3.29 9.75 5.03
N LEU A 229 -2.09 9.63 5.59
CA LEU A 229 -1.83 9.79 7.01
C LEU A 229 -1.39 11.23 7.24
N SER A 230 -2.29 12.07 7.75
CA SER A 230 -2.06 13.52 7.89
C SER A 230 -0.82 13.91 8.71
N LYS A 231 -0.32 13.00 9.55
CA LYS A 231 0.91 13.15 10.31
C LYS A 231 1.45 11.80 10.76
N LEU A 232 2.78 11.67 10.86
CA LEU A 232 3.45 10.56 11.52
C LEU A 232 3.42 10.82 13.04
N LYS A 233 2.60 10.09 13.79
CA LYS A 233 2.52 10.27 15.25
C LYS A 233 3.52 9.36 15.95
N ILE A 234 4.41 9.93 16.75
CA ILE A 234 5.31 9.17 17.62
C ILE A 234 4.97 9.56 19.06
N GLY A 235 4.46 8.59 19.82
CA GLY A 235 4.17 8.75 21.24
C GLY A 235 5.38 8.33 22.07
N ILE A 236 5.77 9.16 23.02
CA ILE A 236 6.83 8.84 24.00
C ILE A 236 6.19 8.70 25.38
N ASP A 237 6.61 7.68 26.13
CA ASP A 237 6.28 7.59 27.55
C ASP A 237 6.89 8.78 28.31
N ASN A 238 6.20 9.27 29.32
CA ASN A 238 6.65 10.40 30.14
C ASN A 238 7.97 10.10 30.87
N ARG A 239 8.28 8.81 31.05
CA ARG A 239 9.51 8.33 31.70
C ARG A 239 10.70 8.23 30.75
N GLN A 240 10.48 8.29 29.43
CA GLN A 240 11.56 8.17 28.46
C GLN A 240 12.09 9.56 28.04
N PRO A 241 13.43 9.75 28.01
CA PRO A 241 14.02 10.98 27.49
C PRO A 241 13.70 11.14 26.00
N LEU A 242 13.32 12.37 25.62
CA LEU A 242 13.03 12.73 24.23
C LEU A 242 14.27 12.60 23.34
N GLU A 243 15.43 12.79 23.93
CA GLU A 243 16.75 12.67 23.30
C GLU A 243 17.03 11.25 22.78
N GLN A 244 16.24 10.25 23.19
CA GLN A 244 16.42 8.87 22.73
C GLN A 244 15.84 8.58 21.34
N LEU A 245 15.00 9.45 20.76
CA LEU A 245 14.41 9.21 19.43
C LEU A 245 15.03 10.04 18.31
N PHE A 246 15.76 11.07 18.68
CA PHE A 246 16.37 12.01 17.74
C PHE A 246 17.88 11.98 17.88
N LEU A 247 18.56 12.40 16.82
CA LEU A 247 19.95 12.80 16.91
C LEU A 247 20.03 14.12 17.68
N SER A 248 21.04 14.26 18.53
CA SER A 248 21.21 15.46 19.36
C SER A 248 21.20 16.72 18.49
N GLU A 249 20.42 17.74 18.89
CA GLU A 249 20.27 19.06 18.23
C GLU A 249 19.60 19.09 16.85
N PHE A 250 19.43 17.97 16.16
CA PHE A 250 18.81 17.93 14.83
C PHE A 250 17.38 17.37 14.87
N PRO A 251 16.50 17.75 13.92
CA PRO A 251 15.17 17.16 13.81
C PRO A 251 15.18 15.73 13.24
N LEU A 252 16.34 15.08 13.14
CA LEU A 252 16.57 13.77 12.53
C LEU A 252 16.30 12.61 13.49
N LEU A 253 15.57 11.59 13.04
CA LEU A 253 15.32 10.38 13.82
C LEU A 253 16.59 9.53 13.92
N ASN A 254 16.85 8.95 15.08
CA ASN A 254 17.90 7.93 15.23
C ASN A 254 17.33 6.52 14.98
N SER A 255 18.15 5.48 15.20
CA SER A 255 17.75 4.07 15.00
C SER A 255 16.50 3.66 15.79
N LEU A 256 16.31 4.25 16.98
CA LEU A 256 15.12 4.02 17.78
C LEU A 256 13.92 4.76 17.17
N GLY A 257 14.09 6.04 16.79
CA GLY A 257 13.07 6.84 16.11
C GLY A 257 12.54 6.21 14.81
N HIS A 258 13.44 5.95 13.85
CA HIS A 258 13.59 4.61 13.28
C HIS A 258 12.45 3.58 13.38
N THR A 259 12.75 2.63 14.26
CA THR A 259 11.92 1.52 14.72
C THR A 259 10.52 1.96 15.13
N TYR A 260 10.39 3.06 15.87
CA TYR A 260 9.10 3.58 16.31
C TYR A 260 8.21 3.97 15.13
N ALA A 261 8.77 4.70 14.17
CA ALA A 261 8.04 5.14 12.98
C ALA A 261 7.58 3.93 12.14
N ALA A 262 8.44 2.93 11.95
CA ALA A 262 8.09 1.69 11.24
C ALA A 262 6.95 0.93 11.92
N LYS A 263 7.06 0.69 13.24
CA LYS A 263 6.04 -0.02 14.02
C LYS A 263 4.71 0.73 14.05
N TRP A 264 4.76 2.04 14.28
CA TRP A 264 3.56 2.88 14.23
C TRP A 264 2.88 2.79 12.86
N LEU A 265 3.65 2.89 11.78
CA LEU A 265 3.12 2.84 10.42
C LEU A 265 2.46 1.50 10.14
N TRP A 266 3.12 0.39 10.49
CA TRP A 266 2.56 -0.95 10.39
C TRP A 266 1.23 -1.08 11.14
N ASN A 267 1.25 -0.78 12.44
CA ASN A 267 0.07 -0.89 13.29
C ASN A 267 -1.06 0.02 12.80
N ARG A 268 -0.74 1.24 12.35
CA ARG A 268 -1.71 2.19 11.80
C ARG A 268 -2.34 1.69 10.50
N LEU A 269 -1.59 1.00 9.64
CA LEU A 269 -2.11 0.42 8.39
C LEU A 269 -2.96 -0.83 8.63
N ILE A 270 -2.63 -1.64 9.65
CA ILE A 270 -3.38 -2.86 10.00
C ILE A 270 -4.67 -2.54 10.78
N ALA A 271 -4.58 -1.72 11.83
CA ALA A 271 -5.70 -1.40 12.70
C ALA A 271 -6.60 -0.28 12.13
N GLY A 272 -6.10 0.52 11.19
CA GLY A 272 -6.84 1.64 10.60
C GLY A 272 -7.00 2.83 11.55
N PRO A 273 -7.95 3.74 11.29
CA PRO A 273 -8.15 4.96 12.09
C PRO A 273 -8.51 4.72 13.56
N ARG A 274 -8.95 3.51 13.92
CA ARG A 274 -9.21 3.10 15.31
C ARG A 274 -7.92 2.84 16.09
N TYR A 275 -6.76 2.84 15.43
CA TYR A 275 -5.48 2.84 16.11
C TYR A 275 -5.34 4.13 16.92
N ASN A 276 -5.67 4.03 18.20
CA ASN A 276 -5.62 5.12 19.14
C ASN A 276 -4.44 4.92 20.07
N LEU A 277 -3.51 5.88 20.05
CA LEU A 277 -2.37 5.94 20.96
C LEU A 277 -2.79 6.24 22.41
N SER A 278 -4.05 6.65 22.66
CA SER A 278 -4.51 7.03 24.00
C SER A 278 -5.17 5.87 24.77
N SER A 279 -4.67 5.67 26.00
CA SER A 279 -5.32 5.14 27.24
C SER A 279 -4.83 3.79 27.78
N ARG A 280 -4.18 2.92 27.02
CA ARG A 280 -3.77 1.58 27.53
C ARG A 280 -2.34 1.15 27.21
N HIS A 281 -1.56 1.96 26.52
CA HIS A 281 -0.22 1.58 26.09
C HIS A 281 0.79 2.52 26.77
N GLN A 282 1.02 2.22 28.05
CA GLN A 282 2.10 2.77 28.90
C GLN A 282 3.41 1.99 28.70
N VAL A 283 3.57 1.39 27.52
CA VAL A 283 4.73 0.59 27.15
C VAL A 283 5.33 1.26 25.94
N SER A 284 6.64 1.41 25.93
CA SER A 284 7.35 2.05 24.82
C SER A 284 6.97 1.35 23.51
N ILE A 285 6.72 2.06 22.40
CA ILE A 285 6.31 1.41 21.13
C ILE A 285 7.40 0.44 20.62
N ALA A 286 8.65 0.58 21.06
CA ALA A 286 9.69 -0.43 20.83
C ALA A 286 9.39 -1.78 21.52
N GLU A 287 8.66 -1.77 22.63
CA GLU A 287 8.18 -2.96 23.37
C GLU A 287 6.71 -3.31 23.02
N GLU A 288 5.98 -2.46 22.30
CA GLU A 288 4.64 -2.79 21.80
C GLU A 288 4.68 -3.95 20.78
N SER A 289 3.69 -4.83 20.91
CA SER A 289 3.44 -5.94 20.00
C SER A 289 3.03 -5.47 18.61
N TYR A 290 3.52 -6.17 17.58
CA TYR A 290 3.06 -5.99 16.20
C TYR A 290 1.58 -6.38 16.10
N PHE A 291 0.76 -5.51 15.49
CA PHE A 291 -0.60 -5.89 15.14
C PHE A 291 -0.57 -6.91 14.01
N CYS A 292 -1.17 -8.08 14.26
CA CYS A 292 -1.35 -9.08 13.23
C CYS A 292 -2.57 -8.72 12.35
N PRO A 293 -2.52 -8.97 11.03
CA PRO A 293 -3.67 -8.77 10.15
C PRO A 293 -4.88 -9.59 10.62
N SER A 294 -6.09 -9.01 10.61
CA SER A 294 -7.28 -9.76 11.02
C SER A 294 -7.60 -10.89 10.03
N LEU A 295 -8.01 -12.06 10.54
CA LEU A 295 -8.45 -13.19 9.71
C LEU A 295 -9.60 -12.84 8.76
N GLY A 296 -10.54 -12.02 9.22
CA GLY A 296 -11.66 -11.56 8.40
C GLY A 296 -11.29 -10.46 7.40
N CYS A 297 -10.18 -9.75 7.64
CA CYS A 297 -9.76 -8.58 6.87
C CYS A 297 -8.23 -8.47 6.78
N PRO A 298 -7.58 -9.38 6.04
CA PRO A 298 -6.13 -9.44 5.92
C PRO A 298 -5.59 -8.45 4.88
N PHE A 299 -6.05 -7.20 4.94
CA PHE A 299 -5.70 -6.11 4.02
C PHE A 299 -5.40 -4.84 4.82
N PHE A 300 -4.53 -3.98 4.29
CA PHE A 300 -4.33 -2.63 4.79
C PHE A 300 -5.62 -1.83 4.73
N ARG A 301 -5.88 -1.06 5.78
CA ARG A 301 -7.13 -0.29 5.91
C ARG A 301 -7.07 0.97 5.07
N THR A 302 -8.02 1.09 4.14
CA THR A 302 -8.21 2.22 3.24
C THR A 302 -9.65 2.70 3.29
N LEU A 303 -9.95 3.91 2.80
CA LEU A 303 -11.34 4.38 2.71
C LEU A 303 -12.25 3.41 1.93
N SER A 304 -11.71 2.72 0.92
CA SER A 304 -12.44 1.76 0.09
C SER A 304 -12.86 0.49 0.83
N ASN A 305 -12.01 -0.05 1.69
CA ASN A 305 -12.30 -1.32 2.37
C ASN A 305 -12.73 -1.15 3.83
N MET A 306 -12.57 0.03 4.44
CA MET A 306 -12.81 0.23 5.87
C MET A 306 -14.25 -0.08 6.30
N ARG A 307 -15.25 0.18 5.46
CA ARG A 307 -16.67 -0.14 5.76
C ARG A 307 -16.97 -1.64 5.69
N ARG A 308 -16.36 -2.36 4.76
CA ARG A 308 -16.58 -3.80 4.53
C ARG A 308 -15.72 -4.67 5.42
N CYS A 309 -14.55 -4.15 5.80
CA CYS A 309 -13.60 -4.86 6.62
C CYS A 309 -13.91 -4.64 8.11
N VAL A 310 -14.57 -5.59 8.76
CA VAL A 310 -14.79 -5.57 10.21
C VAL A 310 -13.77 -6.48 10.89
N VAL A 311 -13.07 -5.97 11.91
CA VAL A 311 -12.20 -6.82 12.76
C VAL A 311 -13.08 -7.83 13.47
N ARG A 312 -12.83 -9.12 13.24
CA ARG A 312 -13.58 -10.22 13.86
C ARG A 312 -12.66 -11.01 14.79
N THR A 313 -13.25 -11.57 15.84
CA THR A 313 -12.55 -12.55 16.67
C THR A 313 -12.37 -13.87 15.91
N ARG A 314 -11.44 -14.71 16.36
CA ARG A 314 -11.22 -16.03 15.77
C ARG A 314 -12.49 -16.89 15.80
N ALA A 315 -13.20 -16.90 16.93
CA ALA A 315 -14.44 -17.65 17.09
C ALA A 315 -15.53 -17.19 16.12
N GLU A 316 -15.69 -15.87 15.93
CA GLU A 316 -16.62 -15.30 14.96
C GLU A 316 -16.25 -15.67 13.52
N PHE A 317 -14.97 -15.67 13.19
CA PHE A 317 -14.47 -16.06 11.88
C PHE A 317 -14.73 -17.55 11.60
N GLU A 318 -14.40 -18.43 12.54
CA GLU A 318 -14.65 -19.88 12.44
C GLU A 318 -16.14 -20.21 12.31
N LYS A 319 -17.01 -19.50 13.06
CA LYS A 319 -18.46 -19.67 12.98
C LYS A 319 -18.99 -19.32 11.58
N ARG A 320 -18.51 -18.22 11.00
CA ARG A 320 -18.86 -17.81 9.63
C ARG A 320 -18.34 -18.78 8.58
N LEU A 321 -17.11 -19.28 8.74
CA LEU A 321 -16.55 -20.25 7.80
C LEU A 321 -17.40 -21.52 7.76
N LYS A 322 -17.86 -21.97 8.93
CA LYS A 322 -18.79 -23.12 9.04
C LYS A 322 -20.14 -22.83 8.39
N SER A 323 -20.70 -21.63 8.55
CA SER A 323 -21.97 -21.26 7.91
C SER A 323 -21.85 -21.18 6.39
N GLU A 324 -20.79 -20.56 5.87
CA GLU A 324 -20.53 -20.48 4.42
C GLU A 324 -20.32 -21.89 3.80
N GLN A 325 -19.59 -22.77 4.49
CA GLN A 325 -19.45 -24.16 4.07
C GLN A 325 -20.77 -24.94 4.10
N PHE A 326 -21.65 -24.63 5.06
CA PHE A 326 -22.97 -25.24 5.14
C PHE A 326 -23.88 -24.76 4.00
N GLU A 327 -23.94 -23.45 3.75
CA GLU A 327 -24.69 -22.85 2.64
C GLU A 327 -24.23 -23.41 1.28
N GLN A 328 -22.92 -23.52 1.05
CA GLN A 328 -22.38 -24.07 -0.19
C GLN A 328 -22.76 -25.55 -0.37
N LYS A 329 -22.79 -26.33 0.72
CA LYS A 329 -23.25 -27.73 0.69
C LYS A 329 -24.75 -27.85 0.43
N GLU A 330 -25.57 -26.98 1.02
CA GLU A 330 -27.00 -26.87 0.75
C GLU A 330 -27.27 -26.54 -0.72
N GLU A 331 -26.58 -25.55 -1.28
CA GLU A 331 -26.72 -25.14 -2.68
C GLU A 331 -26.33 -26.27 -3.64
N LEU A 332 -25.22 -26.97 -3.36
CA LEU A 332 -24.81 -28.16 -4.11
C LEU A 332 -25.83 -29.31 -4.03
N LYS A 333 -26.44 -29.52 -2.86
CA LYS A 333 -27.51 -30.51 -2.68
C LYS A 333 -28.77 -30.12 -3.46
N GLY A 334 -29.19 -28.86 -3.39
CA GLY A 334 -30.32 -28.34 -4.15
C GLY A 334 -30.13 -28.51 -5.66
N ARG A 335 -28.94 -28.14 -6.17
CA ARG A 335 -28.59 -28.31 -7.58
C ARG A 335 -28.57 -29.77 -8.01
N ARG A 336 -28.05 -30.68 -7.17
CA ARG A 336 -28.10 -32.14 -7.42
C ARG A 336 -29.52 -32.68 -7.43
N LYS A 337 -30.40 -32.19 -6.54
CA LYS A 337 -31.81 -32.57 -6.49
C LYS A 337 -32.55 -32.11 -7.75
N GLN A 338 -32.35 -30.86 -8.16
CA GLN A 338 -32.95 -30.28 -9.37
C GLN A 338 -32.51 -31.01 -10.66
N ILE A 339 -31.25 -31.46 -10.72
CA ILE A 339 -30.75 -32.28 -11.84
C ILE A 339 -31.41 -33.67 -11.85
N LYS A 340 -31.59 -34.31 -10.68
CA LYS A 340 -32.23 -35.63 -10.59
C LYS A 340 -33.72 -35.60 -10.97
N GLU A 341 -34.45 -34.59 -10.51
CA GLU A 341 -35.89 -34.43 -10.80
C GLU A 341 -36.14 -34.15 -12.30
N ASN A 342 -35.23 -33.43 -12.94
CA ASN A 342 -35.36 -33.02 -14.35
C ASN A 342 -34.39 -33.77 -15.28
N LEU A 343 -33.88 -34.94 -14.87
CA LEU A 343 -32.83 -35.67 -15.60
C LEU A 343 -33.21 -35.94 -17.06
N ILE A 344 -34.46 -36.36 -17.28
CA ILE A 344 -35.01 -36.65 -18.61
C ILE A 344 -35.02 -35.39 -19.47
N LEU A 345 -35.41 -34.24 -18.91
CA LEU A 345 -35.44 -32.97 -19.62
C LEU A 345 -34.04 -32.50 -20.01
N PHE A 346 -33.07 -32.61 -19.09
CA PHE A 346 -31.67 -32.24 -19.34
C PHE A 346 -30.99 -33.13 -20.40
N ILE A 347 -31.46 -34.36 -20.60
CA ILE A 347 -30.95 -35.27 -21.65
C ILE A 347 -31.68 -35.04 -22.98
N LEU A 348 -33.01 -34.87 -22.97
CA LEU A 348 -33.81 -34.73 -24.18
C LEU A 348 -33.58 -33.39 -24.90
N ILE A 349 -33.42 -32.28 -24.17
CA ILE A 349 -33.23 -30.96 -24.78
C ILE A 349 -32.00 -30.91 -25.71
N PRO A 350 -30.79 -31.34 -25.28
CA PRO A 350 -29.62 -31.38 -26.16
C PRO A 350 -29.80 -32.30 -27.36
N ILE A 351 -30.45 -33.46 -27.17
CA ILE A 351 -30.69 -34.42 -28.26
C ILE A 351 -31.63 -33.81 -29.30
N ILE A 352 -32.71 -33.19 -28.87
CA ILE A 352 -33.67 -32.52 -29.75
C ILE A 352 -33.00 -31.35 -30.48
N LEU A 353 -32.24 -30.51 -29.78
CA LEU A 353 -31.48 -29.40 -30.38
C LEU A 353 -30.46 -29.90 -31.40
N SER A 354 -29.75 -30.97 -31.10
CA SER A 354 -28.79 -31.59 -32.02
C SER A 354 -29.51 -32.12 -33.27
N PHE A 355 -30.62 -32.83 -33.09
CA PHE A 355 -31.41 -33.38 -34.20
C PHE A 355 -31.99 -32.28 -35.10
N LEU A 356 -32.53 -31.22 -34.49
CA LEU A 356 -33.00 -30.03 -35.21
C LEU A 356 -31.87 -29.35 -35.98
N SER A 357 -30.67 -29.26 -35.39
CA SER A 357 -29.50 -28.69 -36.09
C SER A 357 -29.12 -29.52 -37.31
N VAL A 358 -29.09 -30.85 -37.20
CA VAL A 358 -28.74 -31.77 -38.30
C VAL A 358 -29.76 -31.66 -39.43
N ILE A 359 -31.06 -31.62 -39.12
CA ILE A 359 -32.11 -31.43 -40.12
C ILE A 359 -31.96 -30.07 -40.79
N SER A 360 -31.75 -29.00 -40.02
CA SER A 360 -31.63 -27.64 -40.55
C SER A 360 -30.44 -27.51 -41.49
N PHE A 361 -29.24 -27.91 -41.03
CA PHE A 361 -28.04 -27.88 -41.85
C PHE A 361 -28.13 -28.83 -43.04
N GLY A 362 -28.63 -30.05 -42.86
CA GLY A 362 -28.82 -31.03 -43.93
C GLY A 362 -29.76 -30.53 -45.03
N THR A 363 -30.87 -29.90 -44.65
CA THR A 363 -31.84 -29.31 -45.59
C THR A 363 -31.22 -28.14 -46.36
N ILE A 364 -30.46 -27.27 -45.67
CA ILE A 364 -29.74 -26.17 -46.31
C ILE A 364 -28.72 -26.70 -47.33
N PHE A 365 -27.90 -27.68 -46.94
CA PHE A 365 -26.92 -28.28 -47.84
C PHE A 365 -27.57 -29.00 -49.02
N PHE A 366 -28.69 -29.69 -48.82
CA PHE A 366 -29.43 -30.37 -49.87
C PHE A 366 -30.02 -29.39 -50.88
N LEU A 367 -30.70 -28.34 -50.42
CA LEU A 367 -31.26 -27.29 -51.27
C LEU A 367 -30.18 -26.51 -52.02
N GLN A 368 -29.02 -26.30 -51.39
CA GLN A 368 -27.87 -25.64 -52.02
C GLN A 368 -27.18 -26.56 -53.04
N GLY A 369 -27.15 -27.87 -52.79
CA GLY A 369 -26.71 -28.88 -53.75
C GLY A 369 -27.58 -28.95 -55.00
N LEU A 370 -28.91 -28.88 -54.84
CA LEU A 370 -29.86 -28.86 -55.97
C LEU A 370 -29.73 -27.61 -56.87
N LYS A 371 -29.22 -26.50 -56.33
CA LYS A 371 -28.95 -25.26 -57.08
C LYS A 371 -27.52 -25.18 -57.63
N SER A 372 -26.66 -26.16 -57.31
CA SER A 372 -25.27 -26.17 -57.77
C SER A 372 -25.18 -26.68 -59.20
N THR A 373 -24.71 -25.83 -60.12
CA THR A 373 -24.54 -26.14 -61.55
C THR A 373 -23.14 -26.67 -61.91
N LYS A 374 -22.27 -26.89 -60.92
CA LYS A 374 -20.95 -27.52 -61.08
C LYS A 374 -20.70 -28.57 -60.01
N GLY A 375 -20.02 -29.65 -60.38
CA GLY A 375 -19.59 -30.70 -59.46
C GLY A 375 -18.48 -30.20 -58.53
N ARG A 376 -18.51 -30.56 -57.24
CA ARG A 376 -17.52 -30.12 -56.22
C ARG A 376 -16.05 -30.42 -56.58
N PHE A 377 -15.82 -31.31 -57.55
CA PHE A 377 -14.51 -31.75 -58.02
C PHE A 377 -14.29 -31.48 -59.52
N GLU A 378 -15.11 -30.63 -60.16
CA GLU A 378 -14.82 -30.21 -61.53
C GLU A 378 -13.62 -29.27 -61.55
N ILE A 379 -12.52 -29.75 -62.13
CA ILE A 379 -11.29 -29.00 -62.35
C ILE A 379 -11.63 -27.91 -63.38
N VAL A 380 -11.51 -26.65 -63.00
CA VAL A 380 -11.70 -25.51 -63.90
C VAL A 380 -10.47 -25.44 -64.82
N PRO A 381 -10.60 -25.57 -66.14
CA PRO A 381 -9.47 -25.41 -67.03
C PRO A 381 -9.17 -23.92 -67.20
N GLY A 382 -7.97 -23.49 -66.80
CA GLY A 382 -7.45 -22.15 -67.13
C GLY A 382 -6.77 -21.34 -66.02
N VAL A 383 -6.19 -21.95 -64.98
CA VAL A 383 -5.15 -21.32 -64.14
C VAL A 383 -4.02 -22.30 -63.90
#